data_AF-A0A679NY17-F1
#
_entry.id   AF-A0A679NY17-F1
#
_cell.length_a   1.000
_cell.length_b   1.000
_cell.length_c   1.000
_cell.angle_alpha   90.00
_cell.angle_beta   90.00
_cell.angle_gamma   90.00
#
_symmetry.space_group_name_H-M   'P 1'
#
loop_
_entity.id
_entity.type
_entity.pdbx_description
1 polymer ?
#
loop_
_entity_poly.entity_id
_entity_poly.type
_entity_poly.pdbx_seq_one_letter_code
_entity_poly.pdbx_strand_id
1 'polypeptide(L)'
;MDQLQRRICQTPANFRSLLPAITPRRKERPECFLLNLPVEVLGFINDYLPFRSQVYIRLTCSTMYNSLKSPVHTREEKLECLALIHRDRPDCWVAEEWPLVRDVVYSDLPRPPKGRPIFQDLPYYADEIYLFERNALMVEHKHVQLAIKYSELESRNLWQAIYLRLLLKPFKTVFRPRFRPGPLCSAKETCSFQWCPKVVSGRYLTFTQRRFTNNWEDKPVEMHRLAPFGSCMHQFTDPERFGHFLQRQRLYGSQMKRQSKQRQRFRLHPECSDPFFECLQNAYNTHGVWFDGACPWCLTEFSMRVQSGELVVNTWRDLGGCGSPLNPDWRSHTYYVDTGTEDVIERCPWEIRSRYSGDERIGIWAKTMRLVTYVTSKVYIAMPSC
;
A
#
# COMPACT_ATOMS: atom_id res chain seq x y z
N MET A 1 28.03 26.54 -11.97
CA MET A 1 27.89 25.57 -10.86
C MET A 1 26.81 24.51 -11.11
N ASP A 2 25.88 24.71 -12.05
CA ASP A 2 24.74 23.79 -12.33
C ASP A 2 25.03 22.58 -13.25
N GLN A 3 26.19 22.52 -13.91
CA GLN A 3 26.49 21.43 -14.86
C GLN A 3 27.28 20.27 -14.25
N LEU A 4 27.98 20.48 -13.13
CA LEU A 4 28.76 19.43 -12.47
C LEU A 4 27.89 18.48 -11.64
N GLN A 5 26.78 18.97 -11.07
CA GLN A 5 25.79 18.14 -10.35
C GLN A 5 24.93 17.28 -11.28
N ARG A 6 24.82 17.63 -12.58
CA ARG A 6 24.10 16.79 -13.56
C ARG A 6 24.91 15.59 -14.05
N ARG A 7 26.24 15.58 -13.88
CA ARG A 7 27.11 14.50 -14.38
C ARG A 7 27.31 13.32 -13.42
N ILE A 8 26.92 13.43 -12.15
CA ILE A 8 27.17 12.36 -11.17
C ILE A 8 26.02 11.34 -11.08
N CYS A 9 24.82 11.65 -11.61
CA CYS A 9 23.64 10.77 -11.47
C CYS A 9 23.11 10.17 -12.79
N GLN A 10 23.90 10.17 -13.87
CA GLN A 10 23.44 9.77 -15.22
C GLN A 10 24.32 8.71 -15.89
N THR A 11 24.70 7.65 -15.17
CA THR A 11 25.20 6.45 -15.88
C THR A 11 24.03 5.49 -16.10
N PRO A 12 23.63 5.19 -17.36
CA PRO A 12 22.91 3.96 -17.66
C PRO A 12 23.91 2.84 -17.38
N ALA A 13 23.99 2.46 -16.13
CA ALA A 13 25.06 1.62 -15.68
C ALA A 13 24.83 0.23 -16.26
N ASN A 14 25.82 -0.25 -17.02
CA ASN A 14 25.93 -1.64 -17.38
C ASN A 14 25.74 -2.46 -16.10
N PHE A 15 25.04 -3.60 -16.15
CA PHE A 15 24.86 -4.43 -14.97
C PHE A 15 26.21 -4.84 -14.35
N ARG A 16 27.27 -4.93 -15.18
CA ARG A 16 28.67 -5.07 -14.76
C ARG A 16 29.22 -3.90 -13.93
N SER A 17 28.77 -2.66 -14.15
CA SER A 17 29.18 -1.46 -13.42
C SER A 17 28.26 -1.09 -12.25
N LEU A 18 27.05 -1.65 -12.17
CA LEU A 18 26.10 -1.51 -11.04
C LEU A 18 26.43 -2.40 -9.83
N LEU A 19 27.37 -3.33 -10.00
CA LEU A 19 27.98 -4.07 -8.92
C LEU A 19 29.30 -3.34 -8.58
N PRO A 20 29.27 -2.25 -7.79
CA PRO A 20 30.52 -1.65 -7.34
C PRO A 20 31.18 -2.68 -6.44
N ALA A 21 32.20 -3.37 -6.96
CA ALA A 21 33.18 -4.11 -6.17
C ALA A 21 32.57 -4.85 -4.96
N ILE A 22 31.45 -5.57 -5.14
CA ILE A 22 30.99 -6.53 -4.13
C ILE A 22 31.96 -7.69 -4.24
N THR A 23 33.10 -7.52 -3.59
CA THR A 23 33.99 -8.62 -3.29
C THR A 23 33.14 -9.64 -2.54
N PRO A 24 33.14 -10.91 -2.98
CA PRO A 24 32.32 -11.95 -2.38
C PRO A 24 32.55 -11.98 -0.86
N ARG A 25 31.45 -12.14 -0.10
CA ARG A 25 31.41 -11.90 1.36
C ARG A 25 32.35 -12.79 2.19
N ARG A 26 33.14 -13.73 1.64
CA ARG A 26 34.06 -14.61 2.39
C ARG A 26 35.15 -15.22 1.50
N LYS A 27 36.34 -15.46 2.07
CA LYS A 27 37.34 -16.43 1.57
C LYS A 27 36.64 -17.78 1.37
N GLU A 28 36.87 -18.40 0.21
CA GLU A 28 36.28 -19.68 -0.16
C GLU A 28 36.54 -20.73 0.93
N ARG A 29 35.48 -21.44 1.36
CA ARG A 29 35.64 -22.66 2.14
C ARG A 29 36.04 -23.77 1.16
N PRO A 30 37.07 -24.57 1.47
CA PRO A 30 37.64 -25.53 0.52
C PRO A 30 36.70 -26.71 0.13
N GLU A 31 35.48 -26.80 0.67
CA GLU A 31 34.58 -27.96 0.48
C GLU A 31 33.15 -27.57 0.10
N CYS A 32 32.95 -26.73 -0.92
CA CYS A 32 31.62 -26.51 -1.47
C CYS A 32 31.36 -27.42 -2.68
N PHE A 33 30.62 -28.51 -2.49
CA PHE A 33 30.23 -29.45 -3.56
C PHE A 33 29.62 -28.76 -4.77
N LEU A 34 28.83 -27.70 -4.54
CA LEU A 34 28.21 -26.92 -5.60
C LEU A 34 29.25 -26.21 -6.48
N LEU A 35 30.35 -25.70 -5.91
CA LEU A 35 31.42 -25.03 -6.68
C LEU A 35 32.31 -26.01 -7.46
N ASN A 36 32.26 -27.30 -7.13
CA ASN A 36 33.00 -28.36 -7.82
C ASN A 36 32.22 -28.96 -9.02
N LEU A 37 30.98 -28.53 -9.25
CA LEU A 37 30.20 -28.97 -10.41
C LEU A 37 30.73 -28.34 -11.70
N PRO A 38 30.62 -29.04 -12.85
CA PRO A 38 30.89 -28.46 -14.15
C PRO A 38 30.05 -27.19 -14.40
N VAL A 39 30.63 -26.21 -15.10
CA VAL A 39 29.98 -24.91 -15.36
C VAL A 39 28.66 -25.07 -16.12
N GLU A 40 28.53 -26.10 -16.95
CA GLU A 40 27.33 -26.45 -17.69
C GLU A 40 26.20 -26.86 -16.74
N VAL A 41 26.50 -27.68 -15.72
CA VAL A 41 25.54 -28.12 -14.70
C VAL A 41 25.11 -26.94 -13.84
N LEU A 42 26.06 -26.06 -13.47
CA LEU A 42 25.75 -24.80 -12.78
C LEU A 42 24.84 -23.89 -13.62
N GLY A 43 25.09 -23.82 -14.93
CA GLY A 43 24.24 -23.11 -15.88
C GLY A 43 22.81 -23.66 -15.90
N PHE A 44 22.65 -24.99 -16.00
CA PHE A 44 21.33 -25.62 -15.92
C PHE A 44 20.62 -25.32 -14.61
N ILE A 45 21.30 -25.47 -13.46
CA ILE A 45 20.70 -25.14 -12.16
C ILE A 45 20.24 -23.67 -12.15
N ASN A 46 21.07 -22.75 -12.64
CA ASN A 46 20.72 -21.34 -12.71
C ASN A 46 19.50 -21.08 -13.59
N ASP A 47 19.40 -21.73 -14.76
CA ASP A 47 18.30 -21.53 -15.70
C ASP A 47 16.94 -22.04 -15.15
N TYR A 48 16.96 -23.02 -14.25
CA TYR A 48 15.75 -23.51 -13.56
C TYR A 48 15.30 -22.63 -12.37
N LEU A 49 16.15 -21.73 -11.89
CA LEU A 49 15.82 -20.90 -10.75
C LEU A 49 14.98 -19.69 -11.14
N PRO A 50 14.03 -19.25 -10.28
CA PRO A 50 13.39 -17.96 -10.44
C PRO A 50 14.43 -16.84 -10.49
N PHE A 51 14.16 -15.79 -11.25
CA PHE A 51 15.07 -14.67 -11.48
C PHE A 51 15.78 -14.18 -10.20
N ARG A 52 15.01 -13.91 -9.14
CA ARG A 52 15.53 -13.49 -7.84
C ARG A 52 16.61 -14.42 -7.26
N SER A 53 16.43 -15.73 -7.41
CA SER A 53 17.37 -16.74 -6.93
C SER A 53 18.62 -16.80 -7.79
N GLN A 54 18.51 -16.60 -9.10
CA GLN A 54 19.67 -16.47 -10.00
C GLN A 54 20.56 -15.31 -9.58
N VAL A 55 19.95 -14.17 -9.22
CA VAL A 55 20.67 -12.99 -8.72
C VAL A 55 21.39 -13.31 -7.42
N TYR A 56 20.71 -13.96 -6.46
CA TYR A 56 21.33 -14.34 -5.19
C TYR A 56 22.53 -15.26 -5.37
N ILE A 57 22.41 -16.33 -6.18
CA ILE A 57 23.52 -17.26 -6.41
C ILE A 57 24.73 -16.53 -6.96
N ARG A 58 24.55 -15.65 -7.95
CA ARG A 58 25.64 -14.85 -8.51
C ARG A 58 26.31 -13.92 -7.50
N LEU A 59 25.59 -13.50 -6.46
CA LEU A 59 26.12 -12.64 -5.39
C LEU A 59 26.74 -13.41 -4.21
N THR A 60 26.70 -14.75 -4.23
CA THR A 60 27.24 -15.56 -3.12
C THR A 60 28.77 -15.59 -3.09
N CYS A 61 29.43 -15.86 -4.23
CA CYS A 61 30.88 -15.94 -4.35
C CYS A 61 31.38 -15.51 -5.74
N SER A 62 32.69 -15.22 -5.87
CA SER A 62 33.33 -14.87 -7.15
C SER A 62 33.20 -15.98 -8.19
N THR A 63 33.28 -17.23 -7.76
CA THR A 63 33.21 -18.39 -8.64
C THR A 63 31.82 -18.48 -9.29
N MET A 64 30.74 -18.41 -8.50
CA MET A 64 29.37 -18.34 -9.04
C MET A 64 29.14 -17.11 -9.91
N TYR A 65 29.70 -15.96 -9.49
CA TYR A 65 29.58 -14.72 -10.25
C TYR A 65 30.17 -14.82 -11.66
N ASN A 66 31.34 -15.45 -11.79
CA ASN A 66 32.07 -15.59 -13.04
C ASN A 66 31.56 -16.75 -13.90
N SER A 67 31.12 -17.84 -13.29
CA SER A 67 30.69 -19.06 -13.99
C SER A 67 29.27 -18.97 -14.55
N LEU A 68 28.38 -18.19 -13.95
CA LEU A 68 26.98 -18.10 -14.39
C LEU A 68 26.76 -16.96 -15.37
N LYS A 69 26.01 -17.25 -16.44
CA LYS A 69 25.59 -16.23 -17.41
C LYS A 69 24.81 -15.13 -16.69
N SER A 70 25.04 -13.88 -17.12
CA SER A 70 24.15 -12.82 -16.69
C SER A 70 22.78 -13.03 -17.33
N PRO A 71 21.69 -13.00 -16.55
CA PRO A 71 20.36 -12.98 -17.15
C PRO A 71 20.24 -11.80 -18.12
N VAL A 72 19.48 -11.98 -19.19
CA VAL A 72 18.97 -10.85 -19.97
C VAL A 72 17.90 -10.20 -19.11
N HIS A 73 18.01 -8.91 -18.85
CA HIS A 73 17.18 -8.26 -17.85
C HIS A 73 16.17 -7.31 -18.47
N THR A 74 14.89 -7.57 -18.22
CA THR A 74 13.82 -6.56 -18.31
C THR A 74 14.07 -5.42 -17.31
N ARG A 75 13.34 -4.31 -17.46
CA ARG A 75 13.43 -3.19 -16.51
C ARG A 75 13.08 -3.64 -15.09
N GLU A 76 12.05 -4.47 -14.99
CA GLU A 76 11.48 -4.97 -13.74
C GLU A 76 12.49 -5.85 -12.98
N GLU A 77 13.10 -6.78 -13.70
CA GLU A 77 14.17 -7.65 -13.21
C GLU A 77 15.39 -6.83 -12.71
N LYS A 78 15.77 -5.76 -13.41
CA LYS A 78 16.83 -4.86 -12.92
C LYS A 78 16.46 -4.19 -11.60
N LEU A 79 15.22 -3.73 -11.45
CA LEU A 79 14.75 -3.11 -10.20
C LEU A 79 14.78 -4.10 -9.04
N GLU A 80 14.34 -5.34 -9.26
CA GLU A 80 14.43 -6.39 -8.24
C GLU A 80 15.88 -6.67 -7.84
N CYS A 81 16.79 -6.80 -8.80
CA CYS A 81 18.22 -6.96 -8.50
C CYS A 81 18.75 -5.85 -7.60
N LEU A 82 18.52 -4.60 -7.98
CA LEU A 82 19.02 -3.44 -7.26
C LEU A 82 18.47 -3.40 -5.84
N ALA A 83 17.19 -3.70 -5.65
CA ALA A 83 16.58 -3.75 -4.33
C ALA A 83 17.18 -4.83 -3.43
N LEU A 84 17.57 -5.97 -4.01
CA LEU A 84 18.23 -7.06 -3.27
C LEU A 84 19.66 -6.68 -2.87
N ILE A 85 20.44 -6.16 -3.82
CA ILE A 85 21.83 -5.77 -3.62
C ILE A 85 21.95 -4.66 -2.57
N HIS A 86 21.06 -3.66 -2.66
CA HIS A 86 21.11 -2.47 -1.81
C HIS A 86 20.20 -2.57 -0.59
N ARG A 87 19.69 -3.76 -0.25
CA ARG A 87 18.83 -3.98 0.92
C ARG A 87 19.52 -3.54 2.21
N ASP A 88 20.77 -3.98 2.40
CA ASP A 88 21.53 -3.76 3.63
C ASP A 88 22.28 -2.41 3.64
N ARG A 89 22.09 -1.56 2.61
CA ARG A 89 22.75 -0.27 2.47
C ARG A 89 21.84 0.88 2.92
N PRO A 90 22.04 1.45 4.12
CA PRO A 90 21.17 2.49 4.69
C PRO A 90 21.40 3.88 4.07
N ASP A 91 22.47 4.05 3.32
CA ASP A 91 22.92 5.27 2.65
C ASP A 91 22.29 5.48 1.27
N CYS A 92 21.50 4.53 0.77
CA CYS A 92 20.87 4.60 -0.54
C CYS A 92 19.46 3.98 -0.59
N TRP A 93 18.72 4.31 -1.64
CA TRP A 93 17.39 3.74 -1.96
C TRP A 93 17.23 3.47 -3.45
N VAL A 94 16.34 2.54 -3.81
CA VAL A 94 16.06 2.19 -5.21
C VAL A 94 14.85 3.00 -5.69
N ALA A 95 15.01 3.66 -6.83
CA ALA A 95 13.95 4.49 -7.41
C ALA A 95 12.82 3.64 -8.02
N GLU A 96 11.59 4.15 -7.92
CA GLU A 96 10.39 3.46 -8.44
C GLU A 96 10.26 3.60 -9.98
N GLU A 97 10.57 4.78 -10.51
CA GLU A 97 10.37 5.12 -11.93
C GLU A 97 11.44 4.51 -12.86
N TRP A 98 12.67 4.33 -12.35
CA TRP A 98 13.84 3.93 -13.13
C TRP A 98 14.70 2.94 -12.35
N PRO A 99 15.35 1.95 -13.01
CA PRO A 99 16.28 1.00 -12.39
C PRO A 99 17.58 1.70 -11.98
N LEU A 100 17.49 2.58 -10.99
CA LEU A 100 18.56 3.42 -10.50
C LEU A 100 18.59 3.36 -8.96
N VAL A 101 19.80 3.35 -8.42
CA VAL A 101 20.06 3.53 -6.98
C VAL A 101 20.45 4.98 -6.75
N ARG A 102 19.86 5.60 -5.73
CA ARG A 102 20.16 6.96 -5.33
C ARG A 102 20.70 6.99 -3.92
N ASP A 103 21.76 7.76 -3.72
CA ASP A 103 22.22 8.11 -2.38
C ASP A 103 21.18 8.96 -1.68
N VAL A 104 21.08 8.80 -0.36
CA VAL A 104 20.18 9.60 0.46
C VAL A 104 20.67 11.03 0.50
N VAL A 105 19.85 11.94 -0.01
CA VAL A 105 20.12 13.38 0.01
C VAL A 105 19.10 14.12 0.86
N TYR A 106 19.42 15.35 1.28
CA TYR A 106 18.53 16.16 2.12
C TYR A 106 17.16 16.39 1.48
N SER A 107 17.09 16.50 0.15
CA SER A 107 15.81 16.67 -0.57
C SER A 107 14.90 15.43 -0.51
N ASP A 108 15.43 14.27 -0.13
CA ASP A 108 14.64 13.04 0.01
C ASP A 108 13.83 13.05 1.31
N LEU A 109 14.20 13.88 2.29
CA LEU A 109 13.46 13.99 3.55
C LEU A 109 11.98 14.11 3.25
N PRO A 110 11.11 13.32 3.93
CA PRO A 110 9.69 13.44 3.75
C PRO A 110 9.35 14.90 4.02
N ARG A 111 8.84 15.57 3.00
CA ARG A 111 8.23 16.87 3.18
C ARG A 111 6.84 16.53 3.69
N PRO A 112 6.55 16.60 5.01
CA PRO A 112 5.17 16.51 5.43
C PRO A 112 4.40 17.54 4.59
N PRO A 113 3.20 17.22 4.11
CA PRO A 113 2.41 18.21 3.38
C PRO A 113 2.44 19.48 4.22
N LYS A 114 2.97 20.57 3.65
CA LYS A 114 3.14 21.84 4.36
C LYS A 114 1.76 22.14 4.95
N GLY A 115 1.65 22.21 6.29
CA GLY A 115 0.35 22.47 6.93
C GLY A 115 -0.29 23.70 6.27
N ARG A 116 -1.60 23.81 6.03
CA ARG A 116 -2.81 23.18 6.57
C ARG A 116 -3.84 23.15 5.41
N PRO A 117 -4.96 22.39 5.43
CA PRO A 117 -6.19 22.85 4.79
C PRO A 117 -7.08 23.53 5.84
N ILE A 118 -6.50 24.46 6.59
CA ILE A 118 -7.25 25.46 7.33
C ILE A 118 -6.93 26.78 6.63
N PHE A 119 -7.83 27.13 5.71
CA PHE A 119 -8.17 28.49 5.28
C PHE A 119 -7.00 29.36 4.79
N GLN A 120 -6.90 29.52 3.46
CA GLN A 120 -6.72 30.80 2.75
C GLN A 120 -6.59 30.54 1.24
N ASP A 121 -6.98 31.53 0.45
CA ASP A 121 -7.25 31.54 -1.00
C ASP A 121 -6.06 31.22 -1.94
N LEU A 122 -5.10 30.41 -1.50
CA LEU A 122 -3.99 29.97 -2.33
C LEU A 122 -4.41 28.75 -3.17
N PRO A 123 -4.09 28.74 -4.49
CA PRO A 123 -4.46 27.65 -5.38
C PRO A 123 -3.62 26.42 -5.04
N TYR A 124 -4.15 25.55 -4.17
CA TYR A 124 -3.69 24.17 -4.14
C TYR A 124 -4.01 23.55 -5.50
N TYR A 125 -3.05 22.84 -6.11
CA TYR A 125 -3.30 22.10 -7.34
C TYR A 125 -4.49 21.16 -7.11
N ALA A 126 -5.50 21.22 -7.98
CA ALA A 126 -6.76 20.53 -7.78
C ALA A 126 -6.58 19.01 -7.55
N ASP A 127 -5.52 18.45 -8.11
CA ASP A 127 -5.15 17.03 -8.07
C ASP A 127 -4.65 16.60 -6.68
N GLU A 128 -3.86 17.41 -5.98
CA GLU A 128 -3.31 17.00 -4.68
C GLU A 128 -4.40 16.90 -3.61
N ILE A 129 -5.35 17.85 -3.58
CA ILE A 129 -6.51 17.76 -2.70
C ILE A 129 -7.39 16.57 -3.10
N TYR A 130 -7.59 16.34 -4.40
CA TYR A 130 -8.37 15.20 -4.89
C TYR A 130 -7.78 13.86 -4.43
N LEU A 131 -6.46 13.71 -4.52
CA LEU A 131 -5.74 12.55 -4.02
C LEU A 131 -5.83 12.43 -2.50
N PHE A 132 -5.64 13.53 -1.76
CA PHE A 132 -5.76 13.54 -0.31
C PHE A 132 -7.17 13.16 0.16
N GLU A 133 -8.22 13.72 -0.44
CA GLU A 133 -9.62 13.42 -0.13
C GLU A 133 -9.91 11.92 -0.35
N ARG A 134 -9.37 11.29 -1.39
CA ARG A 134 -9.47 9.83 -1.65
C ARG A 134 -8.52 8.97 -0.83
N ASN A 135 -7.82 9.57 0.13
CA ASN A 135 -6.89 8.91 1.03
C ASN A 135 -5.69 8.31 0.27
N ALA A 136 -5.15 9.01 -0.74
CA ALA A 136 -3.90 8.61 -1.39
C ALA A 136 -2.75 8.48 -0.37
N LEU A 137 -1.69 7.78 -0.77
CA LEU A 137 -0.50 7.65 0.08
C LEU A 137 0.15 9.01 0.31
N MET A 138 0.52 9.29 1.56
CA MET A 138 1.28 10.49 1.94
C MET A 138 2.80 10.27 1.85
N VAL A 139 3.21 9.15 1.29
CA VAL A 139 4.59 8.69 1.23
C VAL A 139 4.87 8.07 -0.13
N GLU A 140 6.14 8.11 -0.56
CA GLU A 140 6.67 7.42 -1.72
C GLU A 140 7.40 6.14 -1.27
N HIS A 141 7.71 5.23 -2.20
CA HIS A 141 8.37 3.96 -1.87
C HIS A 141 9.74 4.15 -1.20
N LYS A 142 10.48 5.23 -1.56
CA LYS A 142 11.75 5.57 -0.90
C LYS A 142 11.60 5.78 0.61
N HIS A 143 10.47 6.35 1.06
CA HIS A 143 10.20 6.57 2.48
C HIS A 143 9.97 5.23 3.21
N VAL A 144 9.31 4.26 2.56
CA VAL A 144 9.14 2.89 3.08
C VAL A 144 10.49 2.20 3.24
N GLN A 145 11.33 2.23 2.18
CA GLN A 145 12.67 1.65 2.21
C GLN A 145 13.52 2.23 3.35
N LEU A 146 13.60 3.56 3.45
CA LEU A 146 14.45 4.23 4.43
C LEU A 146 13.95 4.06 5.86
N ALA A 147 12.62 4.08 6.09
CA ALA A 147 12.05 3.88 7.42
C ALA A 147 12.42 2.50 7.97
N ILE A 148 12.32 1.46 7.15
CA ILE A 148 12.63 0.09 7.56
C ILE A 148 14.14 -0.06 7.77
N LYS A 149 14.95 0.35 6.79
CA LYS A 149 16.42 0.30 6.91
C LYS A 149 16.92 0.96 8.19
N TYR A 150 16.48 2.18 8.49
CA TYR A 150 16.89 2.88 9.71
C TYR A 150 16.30 2.29 10.98
N SER A 151 15.15 1.60 10.92
CA SER A 151 14.57 0.92 12.09
C SER A 151 15.33 -0.35 12.45
N GLU A 152 15.96 -1.01 11.48
CA GLU A 152 16.68 -2.28 11.64
C GLU A 152 18.18 -2.09 11.99
N LEU A 153 18.71 -0.87 11.88
CA LEU A 153 20.10 -0.57 12.26
C LEU A 153 20.32 -0.71 13.77
N GLU A 154 21.33 -1.49 14.16
CA GLU A 154 21.79 -1.61 15.56
C GLU A 154 22.24 -0.27 16.13
N SER A 155 22.96 0.53 15.33
CA SER A 155 23.37 1.89 15.68
C SER A 155 23.07 2.86 14.55
N ARG A 156 22.54 4.03 14.91
CA ARG A 156 22.17 5.11 13.97
C ARG A 156 23.04 6.32 14.25
N ASN A 157 23.51 6.96 13.18
CA ASN A 157 24.07 8.30 13.31
C ASN A 157 22.95 9.34 13.54
N LEU A 158 23.33 10.56 13.91
CA LEU A 158 22.38 11.64 14.21
C LEU A 158 21.41 11.91 13.05
N TRP A 159 21.89 11.93 11.81
CA TRP A 159 21.07 12.19 10.63
C TRP A 159 20.05 11.08 10.39
N GLN A 160 20.46 9.81 10.48
CA GLN A 160 19.57 8.65 10.33
C GLN A 160 18.50 8.63 11.42
N ALA A 161 18.86 8.99 12.66
CA ALA A 161 17.92 9.08 13.77
C ALA A 161 16.89 10.21 13.55
N ILE A 162 17.32 11.39 13.09
CA ILE A 162 16.43 12.50 12.74
C ILE A 162 15.50 12.11 11.60
N TYR A 163 16.05 11.50 10.54
CA TYR A 163 15.29 11.11 9.36
C TYR A 163 14.21 10.08 9.73
N LEU A 164 14.57 9.02 10.47
CA LEU A 164 13.61 8.03 10.93
C LEU A 164 12.52 8.66 11.81
N ARG A 165 12.88 9.56 12.71
CA ARG A 165 11.92 10.29 13.54
C ARG A 165 10.92 11.07 12.70
N LEU A 166 11.35 11.67 11.58
CA LEU A 166 10.47 12.40 10.67
C LEU A 166 9.59 11.45 9.84
N LEU A 167 10.12 10.33 9.35
CA LEU A 167 9.37 9.31 8.63
C LEU A 167 8.27 8.66 9.47
N LEU A 168 8.47 8.59 10.79
CA LEU A 168 7.52 8.00 11.74
C LEU A 168 6.71 9.04 12.51
N LYS A 169 6.87 10.33 12.20
CA LYS A 169 6.18 11.40 12.91
C LYS A 169 4.69 11.39 12.57
N PRO A 170 3.79 11.32 13.58
CA PRO A 170 2.36 11.50 13.33
C PRO A 170 2.06 12.87 12.73
N PHE A 171 1.11 12.89 11.80
CA PHE A 171 0.59 14.10 11.19
C PHE A 171 -0.87 14.30 11.58
N LYS A 172 -1.26 15.54 11.88
CA LYS A 172 -2.63 15.91 12.21
C LYS A 172 -3.01 17.19 11.47
N THR A 173 -4.22 17.24 10.94
CA THR A 173 -4.78 18.45 10.34
C THR A 173 -6.30 18.44 10.45
N VAL A 174 -6.93 19.60 10.23
CA VAL A 174 -8.38 19.72 10.03
C VAL A 174 -8.61 20.35 8.66
N PHE A 175 -9.67 19.95 7.96
CA PHE A 175 -10.05 20.53 6.68
C PHE A 175 -11.56 20.55 6.46
N ARG A 176 -12.01 21.35 5.50
CA ARG A 176 -13.39 21.30 5.00
C ARG A 176 -13.42 20.45 3.72
N PRO A 177 -14.22 19.38 3.65
CA PRO A 177 -14.41 18.64 2.41
C PRO A 177 -14.88 19.56 1.28
N ARG A 178 -14.41 19.40 0.05
CA ARG A 178 -14.92 20.16 -1.10
C ARG A 178 -16.41 19.89 -1.34
N PHE A 179 -17.23 20.92 -1.18
CA PHE A 179 -18.59 20.95 -1.69
C PHE A 179 -18.67 22.02 -2.80
N ARG A 180 -19.35 21.74 -3.91
CA ARG A 180 -19.79 22.81 -4.82
C ARG A 180 -21.07 23.40 -4.24
N PRO A 181 -21.05 24.63 -3.69
CA PRO A 181 -22.27 25.26 -3.25
C PRO A 181 -23.18 25.43 -4.47
N GLY A 182 -24.38 24.84 -4.41
CA GLY A 182 -25.52 25.46 -5.09
C GLY A 182 -25.72 26.88 -4.52
N PRO A 183 -26.51 27.74 -5.17
CA PRO A 183 -26.58 29.18 -4.89
C PRO A 183 -27.06 29.58 -3.47
N LEU A 184 -27.26 28.64 -2.55
CA LEU A 184 -27.92 28.89 -1.27
C LEU A 184 -27.24 28.40 0.01
N CYS A 185 -26.05 27.77 0.05
CA CYS A 185 -25.41 27.44 1.34
C CYS A 185 -23.89 27.22 1.25
N SER A 186 -23.13 27.78 2.21
CA SER A 186 -21.76 27.37 2.53
C SER A 186 -21.77 25.98 3.18
N ALA A 187 -20.91 25.06 2.74
CA ALA A 187 -20.72 23.77 3.41
C ALA A 187 -20.08 24.00 4.80
N LYS A 188 -20.63 23.35 5.83
CA LYS A 188 -20.32 23.61 7.24
C LYS A 188 -19.61 22.43 7.92
N GLU A 189 -19.45 21.32 7.22
CA GLU A 189 -18.80 20.11 7.69
C GLU A 189 -17.28 20.30 7.80
N THR A 190 -16.69 19.75 8.86
CA THR A 190 -15.23 19.69 9.03
C THR A 190 -14.76 18.25 9.20
N CYS A 191 -13.59 17.94 8.66
CA CYS A 191 -12.92 16.67 8.83
C CYS A 191 -11.63 16.87 9.63
N SER A 192 -11.56 16.29 10.83
CA SER A 192 -10.31 16.11 11.55
C SER A 192 -9.59 14.87 11.00
N PHE A 193 -8.34 15.03 10.62
CA PHE A 193 -7.51 13.97 10.06
C PHE A 193 -6.26 13.73 10.90
N GLN A 194 -5.98 12.47 11.19
CA GLN A 194 -4.76 12.01 11.82
C GLN A 194 -4.15 10.89 11.00
N TRP A 195 -2.83 10.94 10.77
CA TRP A 195 -2.04 9.90 10.14
C TRP A 195 -0.89 9.50 11.06
N CYS A 196 -0.69 8.20 11.26
CA CYS A 196 0.26 7.63 12.20
C CYS A 196 1.03 6.48 11.54
N PRO A 197 2.20 6.75 10.94
CA PRO A 197 3.08 5.71 10.42
C PRO A 197 3.80 4.94 11.53
N LYS A 198 4.15 3.68 11.26
CA LYS A 198 4.90 2.81 12.18
C LYS A 198 5.66 1.75 11.38
N VAL A 199 6.84 1.34 11.84
CA VAL A 199 7.50 0.11 11.36
C VAL A 199 7.22 -1.00 12.36
N VAL A 200 6.70 -2.13 11.88
CA VAL A 200 6.43 -3.33 12.68
C VAL A 200 6.98 -4.53 11.94
N SER A 201 7.93 -5.25 12.55
CA SER A 201 8.51 -6.49 12.01
C SER A 201 8.95 -6.38 10.54
N GLY A 202 9.72 -5.33 10.22
CA GLY A 202 10.23 -5.10 8.86
C GLY A 202 9.19 -4.62 7.84
N ARG A 203 8.00 -4.20 8.30
CA ARG A 203 6.91 -3.69 7.45
C ARG A 203 6.52 -2.26 7.83
N TYR A 204 6.27 -1.42 6.85
CA TYR A 204 5.83 -0.05 7.06
C TYR A 204 4.30 0.03 7.03
N LEU A 205 3.71 0.24 8.21
CA LEU A 205 2.27 0.29 8.41
C LEU A 205 1.82 1.73 8.65
N THR A 206 0.60 2.05 8.24
CA THR A 206 -0.01 3.35 8.53
C THR A 206 -1.39 3.19 9.12
N PHE A 207 -1.73 4.08 10.04
CA PHE A 207 -3.09 4.27 10.53
C PHE A 207 -3.56 5.68 10.15
N THR A 208 -4.76 5.79 9.59
CA THR A 208 -5.45 7.08 9.45
C THR A 208 -6.77 7.08 10.19
N GLN A 209 -7.08 8.20 10.85
CA GLN A 209 -8.41 8.48 11.37
C GLN A 209 -8.95 9.74 10.72
N ARG A 210 -10.18 9.65 10.21
CA ARG A 210 -11.00 10.77 9.75
C ARG A 210 -12.21 10.87 10.63
N ARG A 211 -12.45 12.06 11.16
CA ARG A 211 -13.65 12.38 11.94
C ARG A 211 -14.35 13.55 11.30
N PHE A 212 -15.50 13.28 10.72
CA PHE A 212 -16.38 14.29 10.12
C PHE A 212 -17.37 14.76 11.18
N THR A 213 -17.47 16.08 11.32
CA THR A 213 -18.35 16.76 12.28
C THR A 213 -19.14 17.86 11.57
N ASN A 214 -20.35 18.12 12.05
CA ASN A 214 -21.17 19.26 11.63
C ASN A 214 -21.21 20.28 12.77
N ASN A 215 -20.60 21.45 12.57
CA ASN A 215 -20.25 22.34 13.69
C ASN A 215 -21.33 23.38 14.06
N TRP A 216 -22.47 23.47 13.36
CA TRP A 216 -23.39 24.62 13.50
C TRP A 216 -24.85 24.28 13.81
N GLU A 217 -25.29 23.01 13.74
CA GLU A 217 -26.73 22.70 13.77
C GLU A 217 -27.13 21.50 14.65
N ASP A 218 -26.21 20.91 15.45
CA ASP A 218 -26.42 19.63 16.17
C ASP A 218 -26.99 18.49 15.29
N LYS A 219 -26.95 18.67 13.97
CA LYS A 219 -27.43 17.73 12.97
C LYS A 219 -26.34 16.72 12.63
N PRO A 220 -26.71 15.46 12.36
CA PRO A 220 -25.75 14.46 11.92
C PRO A 220 -25.11 14.87 10.60
N VAL A 221 -23.86 14.42 10.40
CA VAL A 221 -23.17 14.55 9.10
C VAL A 221 -23.91 13.74 8.05
N GLU A 222 -24.46 14.41 7.04
CA GLU A 222 -25.14 13.76 5.93
C GLU A 222 -24.13 13.30 4.87
N MET A 223 -24.16 12.01 4.51
CA MET A 223 -23.19 11.41 3.60
C MET A 223 -23.07 12.15 2.26
N HIS A 224 -24.18 12.58 1.68
CA HIS A 224 -24.21 13.26 0.38
C HIS A 224 -23.62 14.68 0.41
N ARG A 225 -23.37 15.24 1.60
CA ARG A 225 -22.72 16.55 1.79
C ARG A 225 -21.20 16.44 1.86
N LEU A 226 -20.67 15.23 2.02
CA LEU A 226 -19.24 14.99 2.06
C LEU A 226 -18.67 14.93 0.64
N ALA A 227 -17.52 15.58 0.42
CA ALA A 227 -16.70 15.36 -0.77
C ALA A 227 -16.31 13.87 -0.88
N PRO A 228 -15.88 13.38 -2.06
CA PRO A 228 -15.33 12.05 -2.20
C PRO A 228 -14.29 11.71 -1.11
N PHE A 229 -14.53 10.68 -0.31
CA PHE A 229 -13.60 10.22 0.71
C PHE A 229 -13.52 8.70 0.74
N GLY A 230 -12.37 8.15 1.10
CA GLY A 230 -12.18 6.70 1.04
C GLY A 230 -11.24 6.13 2.07
N SER A 231 -11.22 4.79 2.11
CA SER A 231 -10.23 4.00 2.83
C SER A 231 -8.97 3.80 2.00
N CYS A 232 -9.04 3.83 0.67
CA CYS A 232 -7.89 3.78 -0.24
C CYS A 232 -8.27 4.33 -1.63
N MET A 233 -7.33 4.33 -2.56
CA MET A 233 -7.57 4.75 -3.95
C MET A 233 -8.53 3.83 -4.72
N HIS A 234 -8.79 2.61 -4.23
CA HIS A 234 -9.81 1.72 -4.81
C HIS A 234 -11.20 1.93 -4.20
N GLN A 235 -11.26 2.20 -2.89
CA GLN A 235 -12.49 2.28 -2.10
C GLN A 235 -12.72 3.70 -1.57
N PHE A 236 -13.52 4.46 -2.30
CA PHE A 236 -13.91 5.82 -1.95
C PHE A 236 -15.36 6.12 -2.34
N THR A 237 -15.97 7.10 -1.68
CA THR A 237 -17.29 7.64 -2.01
C THR A 237 -17.23 8.43 -3.30
N ASP A 238 -18.15 8.13 -4.21
CA ASP A 238 -18.36 8.87 -5.45
C ASP A 238 -19.84 8.68 -5.82
N PRO A 239 -20.58 9.74 -6.21
CA PRO A 239 -22.02 9.64 -6.47
C PRO A 239 -22.37 8.60 -7.54
N GLU A 240 -21.56 8.47 -8.60
CA GLU A 240 -21.77 7.49 -9.66
C GLU A 240 -21.53 6.07 -9.13
N ARG A 241 -20.43 5.87 -8.39
CA ARG A 241 -20.13 4.57 -7.76
C ARG A 241 -21.20 4.16 -6.75
N PHE A 242 -21.72 5.10 -5.96
CA PHE A 242 -22.79 4.82 -5.01
C PHE A 242 -24.10 4.45 -5.73
N GLY A 243 -24.44 5.15 -6.82
CA GLY A 243 -25.57 4.78 -7.68
C GLY A 243 -25.44 3.36 -8.24
N HIS A 244 -24.25 3.00 -8.74
CA HIS A 244 -23.95 1.65 -9.22
C HIS A 244 -24.04 0.60 -8.09
N PHE A 245 -23.57 0.90 -6.89
CA PHE A 245 -23.72 0.05 -5.71
C PHE A 245 -25.19 -0.22 -5.38
N LEU A 246 -26.03 0.84 -5.30
CA LEU A 246 -27.47 0.69 -5.05
C LEU A 246 -28.17 -0.12 -6.15
N GLN A 247 -27.76 0.08 -7.41
CA GLN A 247 -28.30 -0.71 -8.52
C GLN A 247 -27.95 -2.19 -8.36
N ARG A 248 -26.70 -2.53 -8.00
CA ARG A 248 -26.29 -3.91 -7.72
C ARG A 248 -27.08 -4.52 -6.55
N GLN A 249 -27.22 -3.81 -5.42
CA GLN A 249 -28.01 -4.27 -4.27
C GLN A 249 -29.46 -4.58 -4.64
N ARG A 250 -30.09 -3.73 -5.46
CA ARG A 250 -31.45 -3.99 -6.00
C ARG A 250 -31.49 -5.19 -6.94
N LEU A 251 -30.48 -5.34 -7.78
CA LEU A 251 -30.36 -6.49 -8.69
C LEU A 251 -30.19 -7.80 -7.91
N TYR A 252 -29.36 -7.85 -6.87
CA TYR A 252 -29.20 -9.00 -5.97
C TYR A 252 -30.52 -9.38 -5.29
N GLY A 253 -31.33 -8.41 -4.84
CA GLY A 253 -32.68 -8.66 -4.31
C GLY A 253 -33.67 -9.22 -5.35
N SER A 254 -33.44 -8.96 -6.64
CA SER A 254 -34.28 -9.46 -7.74
C SER A 254 -33.77 -10.76 -8.39
N GLN A 255 -32.52 -11.18 -8.10
CA GLN A 255 -31.80 -12.26 -8.77
C GLN A 255 -32.08 -13.68 -8.26
N MET A 256 -33.18 -13.90 -7.53
CA MET A 256 -33.82 -15.21 -7.53
C MET A 256 -34.74 -15.46 -8.74
N LYS A 257 -34.92 -14.47 -9.62
CA LYS A 257 -35.68 -14.66 -10.87
C LYS A 257 -34.86 -14.18 -12.07
N ARG A 258 -34.45 -15.17 -12.88
CA ARG A 258 -33.84 -15.08 -14.23
C ARG A 258 -32.32 -14.87 -14.28
N GLN A 259 -31.64 -16.00 -14.36
CA GLN A 259 -30.42 -16.11 -15.16
C GLN A 259 -30.74 -15.76 -16.62
N SER A 260 -30.26 -14.63 -17.13
CA SER A 260 -30.14 -14.44 -18.58
C SER A 260 -29.03 -13.46 -18.96
N LYS A 261 -27.95 -14.03 -19.51
CA LYS A 261 -27.18 -13.60 -20.71
C LYS A 261 -27.24 -12.13 -21.17
N GLN A 262 -27.07 -11.15 -20.28
CA GLN A 262 -26.97 -9.73 -20.68
C GLN A 262 -25.93 -8.95 -19.87
N ARG A 263 -24.70 -9.49 -19.80
CA ARG A 263 -23.58 -8.86 -19.06
C ARG A 263 -22.81 -7.77 -19.83
N GLN A 264 -23.31 -7.23 -20.95
CA GLN A 264 -22.47 -6.41 -21.86
C GLN A 264 -22.99 -5.02 -22.26
N ARG A 265 -23.90 -4.37 -21.51
CA ARG A 265 -24.36 -3.01 -21.91
C ARG A 265 -24.19 -1.86 -20.92
N PHE A 266 -23.71 -2.11 -19.70
CA PHE A 266 -23.27 -1.03 -18.81
C PHE A 266 -21.94 -1.43 -18.19
N ARG A 267 -20.86 -0.69 -18.50
CA ARG A 267 -19.59 -0.83 -17.78
C ARG A 267 -19.79 -0.21 -16.39
N LEU A 268 -20.44 -0.95 -15.50
CA LEU A 268 -20.51 -0.57 -14.10
C LEU A 268 -19.07 -0.43 -13.58
N HIS A 269 -18.79 0.61 -12.79
CA HIS A 269 -17.53 0.68 -12.07
C HIS A 269 -17.35 -0.60 -11.23
N PRO A 270 -16.11 -1.12 -11.15
CA PRO A 270 -15.85 -2.38 -10.48
C PRO A 270 -16.27 -2.35 -9.01
N GLU A 271 -16.71 -3.50 -8.52
CA GLU A 271 -17.37 -3.74 -7.20
C GLU A 271 -16.46 -3.49 -5.99
N CYS A 272 -15.25 -2.97 -6.19
CA CYS A 272 -14.29 -2.80 -5.10
C CYS A 272 -14.78 -1.86 -4.00
N SER A 273 -15.56 -0.83 -4.31
CA SER A 273 -16.13 0.09 -3.30
C SER A 273 -17.30 -0.52 -2.51
N ASP A 274 -17.83 -1.68 -2.90
CA ASP A 274 -19.06 -2.24 -2.29
C ASP A 274 -18.89 -2.54 -0.80
N PRO A 275 -17.80 -3.21 -0.33
CA PRO A 275 -17.58 -3.41 1.11
C PRO A 275 -17.52 -2.09 1.90
N PHE A 276 -17.00 -1.02 1.28
CA PHE A 276 -16.93 0.29 1.90
C PHE A 276 -18.31 0.95 2.00
N PHE A 277 -19.12 0.89 0.94
CA PHE A 277 -20.48 1.42 0.96
C PHE A 277 -21.42 0.63 1.88
N GLU A 278 -21.28 -0.69 1.96
CA GLU A 278 -22.04 -1.53 2.90
C GLU A 278 -21.75 -1.14 4.35
N CYS A 279 -20.46 -1.04 4.72
CA CYS A 279 -20.08 -0.58 6.06
C CYS A 279 -20.62 0.83 6.36
N LEU A 280 -20.60 1.72 5.36
CA LEU A 280 -21.05 3.10 5.51
C LEU A 280 -22.56 3.15 5.72
N GLN A 281 -23.33 2.45 4.89
CA GLN A 281 -24.77 2.34 5.02
C GLN A 281 -25.16 1.72 6.37
N ASN A 282 -24.48 0.66 6.80
CA ASN A 282 -24.73 0.02 8.08
C ASN A 282 -24.42 0.94 9.26
N ALA A 283 -23.34 1.71 9.20
CA ALA A 283 -22.99 2.70 10.23
C ALA A 283 -24.07 3.79 10.37
N TYR A 284 -24.65 4.25 9.26
CA TYR A 284 -25.77 5.20 9.27
C TYR A 284 -27.09 4.58 9.73
N ASN A 285 -27.32 3.29 9.46
CA ASN A 285 -28.52 2.59 9.90
C ASN A 285 -28.45 2.19 11.39
N THR A 286 -27.25 1.95 11.92
CA THR A 286 -27.03 1.45 13.29
C THR A 286 -25.99 2.32 14.00
N HIS A 287 -26.45 3.42 14.58
CA HIS A 287 -25.60 4.37 15.29
C HIS A 287 -24.92 3.71 16.52
N GLY A 288 -23.67 4.12 16.79
CA GLY A 288 -22.87 3.67 17.93
C GLY A 288 -22.10 2.37 17.70
N VAL A 289 -22.37 1.64 16.61
CA VAL A 289 -21.72 0.36 16.29
C VAL A 289 -20.59 0.55 15.27
N TRP A 290 -19.50 -0.20 15.44
CA TRP A 290 -18.39 -0.25 14.48
C TRP A 290 -18.66 -1.29 13.40
N PHE A 291 -18.47 -0.91 12.15
CA PHE A 291 -18.53 -1.79 10.99
C PHE A 291 -17.16 -1.88 10.34
N ASP A 292 -16.64 -3.10 10.25
CA ASP A 292 -15.30 -3.42 9.76
C ASP A 292 -15.35 -3.91 8.30
N GLY A 293 -14.38 -3.50 7.50
CA GLY A 293 -14.25 -3.94 6.12
C GLY A 293 -12.81 -3.91 5.63
N ALA A 294 -12.57 -4.52 4.47
CA ALA A 294 -11.25 -4.56 3.83
C ALA A 294 -11.37 -4.30 2.33
N CYS A 295 -10.29 -3.77 1.77
CA CYS A 295 -10.16 -3.65 0.32
C CYS A 295 -9.79 -5.00 -0.27
N PRO A 296 -10.49 -5.50 -1.30
CA PRO A 296 -10.10 -6.76 -1.94
C PRO A 296 -8.76 -6.65 -2.68
N TRP A 297 -8.39 -5.45 -3.14
CA TRP A 297 -7.28 -5.25 -4.07
C TRP A 297 -5.98 -4.78 -3.45
N CYS A 298 -6.03 -4.09 -2.31
CA CYS A 298 -4.83 -3.67 -1.58
C CYS A 298 -4.87 -4.10 -0.13
N LEU A 299 -3.73 -4.02 0.53
CA LEU A 299 -3.59 -4.29 1.96
C LEU A 299 -4.12 -3.11 2.79
N THR A 300 -5.43 -2.85 2.68
CA THR A 300 -6.14 -1.82 3.43
C THR A 300 -7.31 -2.44 4.18
N GLU A 301 -7.36 -2.17 5.48
CA GLU A 301 -8.49 -2.45 6.36
C GLU A 301 -9.10 -1.13 6.82
N PHE A 302 -10.38 -1.14 7.14
CA PHE A 302 -11.06 0.03 7.66
C PHE A 302 -12.16 -0.36 8.63
N SER A 303 -12.51 0.60 9.48
CA SER A 303 -13.60 0.49 10.43
C SER A 303 -14.31 1.82 10.52
N MET A 304 -15.64 1.82 10.55
CA MET A 304 -16.40 3.05 10.61
C MET A 304 -17.57 2.99 11.57
N ARG A 305 -17.92 4.16 12.11
CA ARG A 305 -19.01 4.32 13.06
C ARG A 305 -19.60 5.71 12.91
N VAL A 306 -20.93 5.78 12.97
CA VAL A 306 -21.66 7.03 13.19
C VAL A 306 -22.07 7.08 14.65
N GLN A 307 -21.68 8.11 15.40
CA GLN A 307 -22.08 8.28 16.80
C GLN A 307 -22.36 9.76 17.07
N SER A 308 -23.53 10.05 17.65
CA SER A 308 -23.93 11.42 17.99
C SER A 308 -23.79 12.40 16.82
N GLY A 309 -24.06 11.93 15.60
CA GLY A 309 -23.95 12.72 14.37
C GLY A 309 -22.53 12.89 13.80
N GLU A 310 -21.49 12.40 14.48
CA GLU A 310 -20.14 12.32 13.92
C GLU A 310 -19.93 11.02 13.14
N LEU A 311 -19.33 11.12 11.94
CA LEU A 311 -18.82 9.95 11.21
C LEU A 311 -17.32 9.80 11.48
N VAL A 312 -16.92 8.66 12.02
CA VAL A 312 -15.52 8.29 12.22
C VAL A 312 -15.16 7.17 11.27
N VAL A 313 -14.08 7.35 10.50
CA VAL A 313 -13.49 6.33 9.62
C VAL A 313 -12.04 6.12 10.04
N ASN A 314 -11.75 4.91 10.46
CA ASN A 314 -10.40 4.43 10.74
C ASN A 314 -9.92 3.59 9.56
N THR A 315 -8.65 3.70 9.20
CA THR A 315 -8.03 2.92 8.13
C THR A 315 -6.65 2.46 8.57
N TRP A 316 -6.34 1.20 8.31
CA TRP A 316 -5.01 0.62 8.49
C TRP A 316 -4.50 0.14 7.14
N ARG A 317 -3.21 0.41 6.86
CA ARG A 317 -2.56 -0.06 5.65
C ARG A 317 -1.24 -0.72 5.94
N ASP A 318 -0.96 -1.76 5.18
CA ASP A 318 0.35 -2.35 5.09
C ASP A 318 0.99 -2.00 3.75
N LEU A 319 2.00 -1.12 3.78
CA LEU A 319 2.67 -0.62 2.57
C LEU A 319 3.82 -1.52 2.13
N GLY A 320 4.05 -2.66 2.81
CA GLY A 320 5.09 -3.62 2.44
C GLY A 320 6.40 -3.45 3.21
N GLY A 321 7.41 -4.18 2.74
CA GLY A 321 8.77 -4.18 3.27
C GLY A 321 9.73 -3.28 2.49
N CYS A 322 11.01 -3.29 2.87
CA CYS A 322 12.07 -2.48 2.23
C CYS A 322 12.52 -2.99 0.84
N GLY A 323 11.72 -3.85 0.21
CA GLY A 323 12.09 -4.60 -0.98
C GLY A 323 12.02 -3.77 -2.26
N SER A 324 11.78 -4.44 -3.38
CA SER A 324 11.63 -3.77 -4.68
C SER A 324 10.41 -2.83 -4.68
N PRO A 325 10.46 -1.67 -5.37
CA PRO A 325 9.26 -0.88 -5.67
C PRO A 325 8.21 -1.67 -6.45
N LEU A 326 8.59 -2.82 -7.02
CA LEU A 326 7.66 -3.72 -7.69
C LEU A 326 6.92 -4.66 -6.74
N ASN A 327 7.21 -4.59 -5.44
CA ASN A 327 6.56 -5.41 -4.43
C ASN A 327 5.02 -5.27 -4.57
N PRO A 328 4.28 -6.38 -4.70
CA PRO A 328 2.83 -6.34 -4.86
C PRO A 328 2.12 -5.63 -3.71
N ASP A 329 2.65 -5.75 -2.48
CA ASP A 329 2.13 -5.06 -1.31
C ASP A 329 2.13 -3.54 -1.53
N TRP A 330 3.25 -2.98 -2.01
CA TRP A 330 3.38 -1.56 -2.33
C TRP A 330 2.55 -1.17 -3.56
N ARG A 331 2.74 -1.87 -4.68
CA ARG A 331 2.10 -1.54 -5.97
C ARG A 331 0.58 -1.56 -5.88
N SER A 332 0.03 -2.45 -5.04
CA SER A 332 -1.41 -2.52 -4.84
C SER A 332 -2.00 -1.18 -4.41
N HIS A 333 -1.25 -0.33 -3.70
CA HIS A 333 -1.72 0.98 -3.24
C HIS A 333 -1.50 2.12 -4.23
N THR A 334 -0.51 2.03 -5.13
CA THR A 334 -0.12 3.12 -6.03
C THR A 334 -0.73 3.02 -7.42
N TYR A 335 -1.03 1.81 -7.90
CA TYR A 335 -1.67 1.62 -9.19
C TYR A 335 -3.19 1.74 -9.09
N TYR A 336 -3.76 2.59 -9.95
CA TYR A 336 -5.16 2.51 -10.30
C TYR A 336 -5.32 1.23 -11.13
N VAL A 337 -5.74 0.15 -10.49
CA VAL A 337 -5.94 -1.11 -11.19
C VAL A 337 -7.10 -0.91 -12.17
N ASP A 338 -6.80 -0.89 -13.47
CA ASP A 338 -7.79 -1.01 -14.53
C ASP A 338 -8.20 -2.49 -14.53
N THR A 339 -9.12 -2.85 -13.63
CA THR A 339 -9.50 -4.25 -13.36
C THR A 339 -10.36 -4.78 -14.49
N GLY A 340 -9.69 -5.22 -15.56
CA GLY A 340 -10.30 -6.08 -16.57
C GLY A 340 -10.44 -7.53 -16.12
N THR A 341 -9.63 -8.04 -15.18
CA THR A 341 -9.45 -9.50 -15.05
C THR A 341 -8.88 -10.07 -13.74
N GLU A 342 -8.66 -9.32 -12.66
CA GLU A 342 -8.11 -9.91 -11.42
C GLU A 342 -9.20 -10.43 -10.47
N ASP A 343 -8.99 -11.64 -9.94
CA ASP A 343 -9.88 -12.31 -8.97
C ASP A 343 -10.06 -11.44 -7.71
N VAL A 344 -11.32 -11.27 -7.27
CA VAL A 344 -11.64 -10.59 -6.02
C VAL A 344 -11.15 -11.47 -4.86
N ILE A 345 -10.14 -10.99 -4.13
CA ILE A 345 -9.61 -11.69 -2.96
C ILE A 345 -10.46 -11.29 -1.74
N GLU A 346 -11.12 -12.25 -1.13
CA GLU A 346 -11.75 -12.06 0.19
C GLU A 346 -10.65 -11.85 1.24
N ARG A 347 -10.68 -10.69 1.91
CA ARG A 347 -9.68 -10.30 2.91
C ARG A 347 -10.30 -10.19 4.28
N CYS A 348 -9.55 -10.64 5.28
CA CYS A 348 -9.94 -10.53 6.68
C CYS A 348 -9.71 -9.08 7.17
N PRO A 349 -10.73 -8.37 7.68
CA PRO A 349 -10.65 -6.94 8.05
C PRO A 349 -10.01 -6.67 9.42
N TRP A 350 -9.13 -7.56 9.89
CA TRP A 350 -8.50 -7.42 11.20
C TRP A 350 -7.02 -7.84 11.28
N GLU A 351 -6.41 -8.32 10.21
CA GLU A 351 -5.03 -8.79 10.20
C GLU A 351 -4.04 -7.63 10.37
N ILE A 352 -4.21 -6.57 9.58
CA ILE A 352 -3.33 -5.40 9.53
C ILE A 352 -3.50 -4.55 10.79
N ARG A 353 -4.74 -4.32 11.26
CA ARG A 353 -4.98 -3.56 12.49
C ARG A 353 -4.41 -4.26 13.72
N SER A 354 -4.45 -5.60 13.77
CA SER A 354 -3.83 -6.39 14.84
C SER A 354 -2.32 -6.21 14.83
N ARG A 355 -1.70 -6.35 13.64
CA ARG A 355 -0.27 -6.14 13.43
C ARG A 355 0.16 -4.72 13.84
N TYR A 356 -0.61 -3.71 13.45
CA TYR A 356 -0.35 -2.31 13.79
C TYR A 356 -0.34 -2.07 15.31
N SER A 357 -1.34 -2.62 15.99
CA SER A 357 -1.53 -2.45 17.44
C SER A 357 -0.45 -3.16 18.26
N GLY A 358 0.16 -4.22 17.70
CA GLY A 358 1.14 -5.04 18.42
C GLY A 358 0.50 -5.96 19.48
N ASP A 359 -0.82 -6.17 19.41
CA ASP A 359 -1.54 -7.05 20.32
C ASP A 359 -1.62 -8.45 19.70
N GLU A 360 -0.70 -9.33 20.12
CA GLU A 360 -0.63 -10.72 19.66
C GLU A 360 -1.93 -11.51 19.93
N ARG A 361 -2.73 -11.09 20.93
CA ARG A 361 -4.02 -11.73 21.26
C ARG A 361 -5.05 -11.55 20.14
N ILE A 362 -5.10 -10.39 19.50
CA ILE A 362 -6.01 -10.15 18.36
C ILE A 362 -5.52 -10.94 17.13
N GLY A 363 -4.20 -11.09 16.96
CA GLY A 363 -3.60 -11.92 15.91
C GLY A 363 -3.88 -13.42 16.05
N ILE A 364 -4.01 -13.92 17.28
CA ILE A 364 -4.42 -15.30 17.57
C ILE A 364 -5.91 -15.47 17.24
N TRP A 365 -6.79 -14.60 17.74
CA TRP A 365 -8.22 -14.61 17.38
C TRP A 365 -8.45 -14.49 15.87
N ALA A 366 -7.64 -13.69 15.19
CA ALA A 366 -7.65 -13.52 13.75
C ALA A 366 -7.31 -14.80 12.98
N LYS A 367 -6.26 -15.51 13.41
CA LYS A 367 -5.86 -16.80 12.86
C LYS A 367 -6.90 -17.88 13.16
N THR A 368 -7.51 -17.86 14.35
CA THR A 368 -8.57 -18.79 14.74
C THR A 368 -9.84 -18.55 13.92
N MET A 369 -10.25 -17.30 13.66
CA MET A 369 -11.37 -17.02 12.77
C MET A 369 -11.10 -17.46 11.33
N ARG A 370 -9.87 -17.29 10.80
CA ARG A 370 -9.47 -17.80 9.47
C ARG A 370 -9.64 -19.32 9.35
N LEU A 371 -9.36 -20.05 10.42
CA LEU A 371 -9.58 -21.50 10.51
C LEU A 371 -11.08 -21.84 10.57
N VAL A 372 -11.87 -21.08 11.32
CA VAL A 372 -13.32 -21.30 11.42
C VAL A 372 -14.02 -21.02 10.09
N THR A 373 -13.75 -19.91 9.40
CA THR A 373 -14.35 -19.62 8.08
C THR A 373 -13.90 -20.59 6.99
N TYR A 374 -12.66 -21.09 7.04
CA TYR A 374 -12.17 -22.11 6.09
C TYR A 374 -12.77 -23.51 6.35
N VAL A 375 -13.06 -23.85 7.61
CA VAL A 375 -13.74 -25.10 7.97
C VAL A 375 -15.23 -25.02 7.62
N THR A 376 -15.92 -23.92 7.91
CA THR A 376 -17.35 -23.79 7.57
C THR A 376 -17.60 -23.77 6.06
N SER A 377 -16.72 -23.14 5.27
CA SER A 377 -16.83 -23.16 3.80
C SER A 377 -16.57 -24.53 3.17
N LYS A 378 -15.73 -25.38 3.78
CA LYS A 378 -15.54 -26.78 3.32
C LYS A 378 -16.63 -27.74 3.78
N VAL A 379 -17.23 -27.53 4.95
CA VAL A 379 -18.33 -28.37 5.46
C VAL A 379 -19.61 -28.17 4.64
N TYR A 380 -19.87 -26.96 4.11
CA TYR A 380 -21.01 -26.72 3.22
C TYR A 380 -20.85 -27.29 1.80
N ILE A 381 -19.64 -27.66 1.38
CA ILE A 381 -19.37 -28.29 0.07
C ILE A 381 -19.41 -29.83 0.16
N ALA A 382 -19.35 -30.39 1.38
CA ALA A 382 -19.24 -31.84 1.61
C ALA A 382 -20.45 -32.47 2.32
N MET A 383 -21.61 -31.82 2.35
CA MET A 383 -22.85 -32.52 2.71
C MET A 383 -23.45 -33.17 1.46
N PRO A 384 -23.55 -34.51 1.38
CA PRO A 384 -24.39 -35.14 0.39
C PRO A 384 -25.84 -34.76 0.70
N SER A 385 -26.54 -34.27 -0.32
CA SER A 385 -27.99 -34.13 -0.31
C SER A 385 -28.62 -35.48 0.04
N CYS A 386 -29.24 -35.57 1.23
CA CYS A 386 -30.22 -36.59 1.58
C CYS A 386 -31.62 -36.06 1.34
#